data_AF-A0A1H8IMW5-F1
#
_entry.id   AF-A0A1H8IMW5-F1
#
_cell.length_a   1.000
_cell.length_b   1.000
_cell.length_c   1.000
_cell.angle_alpha   90.00
_cell.angle_beta   90.00
_cell.angle_gamma   90.00
#
_symmetry.space_group_name_H-M   'P 1'
#
loop_
_entity.id
_entity.type
_entity.pdbx_description
1 polymer ?
#
loop_
_entity_poly.entity_id
_entity_poly.type
_entity_poly.pdbx_seq_one_letter_code
_entity_poly.pdbx_strand_id
1 'polypeptide(L)' 'MHGKINKPSQPKSKGLVIGRKGFEKLSAVEGIRMSREMKTTFRSLDKSGASAEARRTTIANKYGK' A
#
# COMPACT_ATOMS: atom_id res chain seq x y z
N MET A 1 -39.00 36.15 4.61
CA MET A 1 -38.83 34.69 4.41
C MET A 1 -37.37 34.41 4.12
N HIS A 2 -36.60 33.85 5.07
CA HIS A 2 -35.18 33.58 4.87
C HIS A 2 -35.01 32.14 4.35
N GLY A 3 -34.71 32.00 3.06
CA GLY A 3 -34.41 30.71 2.43
C GLY A 3 -33.06 30.18 2.90
N LYS A 4 -33.05 29.02 3.57
CA LYS A 4 -31.81 28.33 3.93
C LYS A 4 -31.23 27.65 2.69
N ILE A 5 -30.04 28.07 2.28
CA ILE A 5 -29.29 27.43 1.20
C ILE A 5 -28.77 26.08 1.73
N ASN A 6 -29.38 24.98 1.29
CA ASN A 6 -28.89 23.63 1.59
C ASN A 6 -27.62 23.37 0.78
N LYS A 7 -26.45 23.53 1.40
CA LYS A 7 -25.16 23.20 0.79
C LYS A 7 -24.98 21.67 0.81
N PRO A 8 -24.82 21.00 -0.34
CA PRO A 8 -24.64 19.55 -0.35
C PRO A 8 -23.33 19.18 0.37
N SER A 9 -23.42 18.26 1.33
CA SER A 9 -22.29 17.69 2.05
C SER A 9 -21.37 16.98 1.06
N GLN A 10 -20.13 17.46 0.91
CA GLN A 10 -19.17 16.77 0.05
C GLN A 10 -18.75 15.45 0.69
N PRO A 11 -18.70 14.35 -0.09
CA PRO A 11 -18.25 13.06 0.42
C PRO A 11 -16.81 13.19 0.89
N LYS A 12 -16.52 12.73 2.12
CA LYS A 12 -15.16 12.70 2.67
C LYS A 12 -14.25 11.96 1.67
N SER A 13 -13.19 12.62 1.23
CA SER A 13 -12.19 11.99 0.36
C SER A 13 -11.64 10.76 1.05
N LYS A 14 -11.70 9.60 0.39
CA LYS A 14 -11.01 8.39 0.87
C LYS A 14 -9.54 8.74 1.04
N GLY A 15 -8.93 8.34 2.15
CA GLY A 15 -7.52 8.65 2.45
C GLY A 15 -6.59 8.24 1.32
N LEU A 16 -5.43 8.90 1.22
CA LEU A 16 -4.44 8.59 0.19
C LEU A 16 -3.89 7.18 0.39
N VAL A 17 -4.13 6.29 -0.58
CA VAL A 17 -3.52 4.96 -0.62
C VAL A 17 -2.45 4.96 -1.70
N ILE A 18 -1.19 4.82 -1.29
CA ILE A 18 -0.08 4.66 -2.22
C ILE A 18 0.15 3.17 -2.50
N GLY A 19 0.27 2.83 -3.79
CA GLY A 19 0.64 1.47 -4.19
C GLY A 19 2.12 1.17 -3.93
N ARG A 20 2.53 -0.09 -4.08
CA ARG A 20 3.91 -0.56 -3.82
C ARG A 20 4.99 0.28 -4.49
N LYS A 21 4.80 0.67 -5.76
CA LYS A 21 5.76 1.50 -6.49
C LYS A 21 5.92 2.90 -5.87
N GLY A 22 4.83 3.46 -5.33
CA GLY A 22 4.87 4.74 -4.62
C GLY A 22 5.61 4.60 -3.29
N PHE A 23 5.28 3.56 -2.53
CA PHE A 23 5.97 3.25 -1.28
C PHE A 23 7.48 3.00 -1.51
N GLU A 24 7.86 2.21 -2.53
CA GLU A 24 9.28 1.96 -2.87
C GLU A 24 10.06 3.25 -3.17
N LYS A 25 9.44 4.23 -3.84
CA LYS A 25 10.07 5.53 -4.09
C LYS A 25 10.28 6.32 -2.80
N LEU A 26 9.30 6.35 -1.91
CA LEU A 26 9.41 7.03 -0.62
C LEU A 26 10.49 6.37 0.26
N SER A 27 10.45 5.04 0.38
CA SER A 27 11.45 4.28 1.14
C SER A 27 12.87 4.47 0.61
N ALA A 28 13.05 4.61 -0.70
CA ALA A 28 14.36 4.84 -1.29
C ALA A 28 15.00 6.18 -0.88
N VAL A 29 14.19 7.21 -0.58
CA VAL A 29 14.68 8.49 -0.04
C VAL A 29 15.32 8.29 1.33
N GLU A 30 14.80 7.35 2.13
CA GLU A 30 15.35 6.99 3.44
C GLU A 30 16.44 5.92 3.36
N GLY A 31 16.96 5.63 2.16
CA GLY A 31 17.99 4.60 1.95
C GLY A 31 17.46 3.17 2.02
N ILE A 32 16.17 2.96 2.27
CA ILE A 32 15.56 1.63 2.32
C ILE A 32 15.29 1.14 0.90
N ARG A 33 16.05 0.14 0.47
CA ARG A 33 15.94 -0.47 -0.86
C ARG A 33 15.63 -1.95 -0.77
N MET A 34 14.72 -2.41 -1.63
CA MET A 34 14.47 -3.84 -1.77
C MET A 34 15.64 -4.52 -2.49
N SER A 35 16.14 -5.62 -1.92
CA SER A 35 17.09 -6.49 -2.60
C SER A 35 16.44 -7.15 -3.83
N ARG A 36 17.26 -7.64 -4.76
CA ARG A 36 16.78 -8.37 -5.94
C ARG A 36 15.91 -9.58 -5.56
N GLU A 37 16.31 -10.29 -4.51
CA GLU A 37 15.60 -11.45 -4.00
C GLU A 37 14.23 -11.10 -3.42
N MET A 38 14.15 -10.00 -2.66
CA MET A 38 12.88 -9.47 -2.14
C MET A 38 11.93 -9.13 -3.30
N LYS A 39 12.43 -8.44 -4.32
CA LYS A 39 11.64 -8.09 -5.52
C LYS A 39 11.09 -9.33 -6.22
N THR A 40 11.87 -10.40 -6.32
CA THR A 40 11.41 -11.67 -6.90
C THR A 40 10.33 -12.32 -6.02
N THR A 41 10.56 -12.41 -4.71
CA THR A 41 9.60 -13.00 -3.77
C THR A 41 8.25 -12.28 -3.84
N PHE A 42 8.24 -10.94 -3.83
CA PHE A 42 6.99 -10.18 -3.91
C PHE A 42 6.27 -10.35 -5.25
N ARG A 43 7.00 -10.44 -6.37
CA ARG A 43 6.39 -10.71 -7.68
C ARG A 43 5.76 -12.09 -7.74
N SER A 44 6.40 -13.10 -7.13
CA SER A 44 5.83 -14.45 -7.07
C SER A 44 4.53 -14.47 -6.26
N LEU A 45 4.49 -13.77 -5.13
CA LEU A 45 3.28 -13.65 -4.31
C LEU A 45 2.15 -12.88 -5.02
N ASP A 46 2.48 -11.84 -5.80
CA ASP A 46 1.50 -11.14 -6.63
C ASP A 46 0.95 -12.07 -7.72
N LYS A 47 1.82 -12.85 -8.39
CA LYS A 47 1.43 -13.78 -9.45
C LYS A 47 0.57 -14.94 -8.93
N SER A 48 0.84 -15.43 -7.73
CA SER A 48 0.08 -16.54 -7.13
C SER A 48 -1.28 -16.10 -6.58
N GLY A 49 -1.62 -14.80 -6.63
CA GLY A 49 -2.87 -14.27 -6.07
C GLY A 49 -2.96 -14.44 -4.55
N ALA A 50 -1.83 -14.44 -3.84
CA ALA A 50 -1.82 -14.68 -2.40
C ALA A 50 -2.67 -13.63 -1.65
N SER A 51 -3.45 -14.08 -0.66
CA SER A 51 -4.21 -13.19 0.21
C SER A 51 -3.30 -12.24 0.98
N ALA A 52 -3.83 -11.11 1.43
CA ALA A 52 -3.06 -10.11 2.17
C ALA A 52 -2.41 -10.71 3.44
N GLU A 53 -3.10 -11.63 4.10
CA GLU A 53 -2.60 -12.34 5.27
C GLU A 53 -1.46 -13.30 4.92
N ALA A 54 -1.65 -14.17 3.92
CA ALA A 54 -0.62 -15.11 3.47
C ALA A 54 0.65 -14.38 3.00
N ARG A 55 0.49 -13.21 2.35
CA ARG A 55 1.60 -12.32 2.00
C ARG A 55 2.35 -11.86 3.24
N ARG A 56 1.66 -11.29 4.23
CA ARG A 56 2.30 -10.79 5.46
C ARG A 56 3.08 -11.91 6.17
N THR A 57 2.47 -13.09 6.34
CA THR A 57 3.09 -14.23 7.00
C THR A 57 4.35 -14.70 6.27
N THR A 58 4.30 -14.82 4.94
CA THR A 58 5.47 -15.25 4.14
C THR A 58 6.62 -14.26 4.26
N ILE A 59 6.31 -12.96 4.23
CA ILE A 59 7.31 -11.88 4.33
C ILE A 59 7.95 -11.87 5.73
N ALA A 60 7.14 -11.94 6.78
CA ALA A 60 7.61 -11.97 8.16
C ALA A 60 8.50 -13.19 8.42
N ASN A 61 8.08 -14.38 7.96
CA ASN A 61 8.86 -15.61 8.14
C ASN A 61 10.21 -15.57 7.42
N LYS A 62 10.26 -14.93 6.23
CA LYS A 62 11.47 -14.91 5.40
C LYS A 62 12.44 -13.79 5.76
N TYR A 63 11.94 -12.61 6.13
CA TYR A 63 12.74 -11.39 6.29
C TYR A 63 12.65 -10.74 7.68
N GLY A 64 11.83 -11.25 8.60
CA GLY A 64 11.63 -10.67 9.93
C GLY A 64 12.59 -11.18 11.01
N LYS A 65 13.69 -11.84 10.63
CA LYS A 65 14.74 -12.28 11.55
C LYS A 65 15.87 -11.28 11.62
#